data_AF-A0A838ID57-F1
#
_entry.id   AF-A0A838ID57-F1
#
_cell.length_a   1.000
_cell.length_b   1.000
_cell.length_c   1.000
_cell.angle_alpha   90.00
_cell.angle_beta   90.00
_cell.angle_gamma   90.00
#
_symmetry.space_group_name_H-M   'P 1'
#
loop_
_entity.id
_entity.type
_entity.pdbx_description
1 polymer ?
#
loop_
_entity_poly.entity_id
_entity_poly.type
_entity_poly.pdbx_seq_one_letter_code
_entity_poly.pdbx_strand_id
1 'polypeptide(L)'
;MADFRVNAAYRPVADQITAVGGLAEGINEHDRFQTLLGVTGSGKTATMAFAIEEVQRPALVIAHNKTLAAQLCNEFREFFPDNSVEYFVSYYDYYQPEAYVPSQDLYIEKDSSINQEIERLRHSATASLFGRRDVIVVASVSCIFGLGSPEKYDRLMLMLKPGEMVDRDAVLRKLVDIQYTRNDTALARGSFRVRGETLEVFPAYAETAYRAVFFGDEVEVLQEFDPLTGEVIKELEYAAVWPATHYPTDRVTIERAVAEIRDELDLRTKQLEEQGKLLESHRLRQRTQFDLEMLRELGFCNGIENYSRILDGRQAGDRPYCLLDYYPDDFVCFIDESHQTVPQIGGMFEGDRSRKQTLVDYGFRLPSAMD
;
A
#
# COMPACT_ATOMS: atom_id res chain seq x y z
N MET A 1 23.26 -5.97 4.00
CA MET A 1 21.91 -6.28 3.46
C MET A 1 21.80 -7.78 3.41
N ALA A 2 20.64 -8.35 3.71
CA ALA A 2 20.44 -9.79 3.59
C ALA A 2 20.34 -10.17 2.10
N ASP A 3 20.94 -11.30 1.73
CA ASP A 3 20.87 -11.85 0.38
C ASP A 3 19.65 -12.77 0.26
N PHE A 4 19.06 -12.86 -0.94
CA PHE A 4 18.10 -13.92 -1.24
C PHE A 4 18.79 -15.27 -1.17
N ARG A 5 18.17 -16.22 -0.45
CA ARG A 5 18.68 -17.58 -0.31
C ARG A 5 17.55 -18.58 -0.44
N VAL A 6 17.58 -19.37 -1.51
CA VAL A 6 16.64 -20.47 -1.67
C VAL A 6 17.02 -21.56 -0.67
N ASN A 7 16.00 -22.17 -0.06
CA ASN A 7 16.14 -23.30 0.83
C ASN A 7 16.93 -24.41 0.12
N ALA A 8 18.01 -24.87 0.76
CA ALA A 8 18.97 -25.85 0.21
C ALA A 8 18.35 -27.21 -0.16
N ALA A 9 17.11 -27.48 0.27
CA ALA A 9 16.32 -28.63 -0.16
C ALA A 9 15.95 -28.59 -1.66
N TYR A 10 15.92 -27.40 -2.26
CA TYR A 10 15.61 -27.20 -3.68
C TYR A 10 16.88 -26.87 -4.47
N ARG A 11 16.98 -27.43 -5.68
CA ARG A 11 18.08 -27.15 -6.61
C ARG A 11 17.53 -27.17 -8.04
N PRO A 12 18.04 -26.31 -8.94
CA PRO A 12 17.64 -26.36 -10.34
C PRO A 12 18.04 -27.70 -10.95
N VAL A 13 17.14 -28.30 -11.73
CA VAL A 13 17.36 -29.58 -12.42
C VAL A 13 17.05 -29.47 -13.90
N ALA A 14 17.77 -30.25 -14.72
CA ALA A 14 17.57 -30.33 -16.17
C ALA A 14 17.52 -28.93 -16.82
N ASP A 15 16.47 -28.64 -17.59
CA ASP A 15 16.31 -27.41 -18.35
C ASP A 15 16.18 -26.15 -17.47
N GLN A 16 15.88 -26.31 -16.16
CA GLN A 16 15.85 -25.17 -15.24
C GLN A 16 17.22 -24.50 -15.13
N ILE A 17 18.32 -25.26 -15.22
CA ILE A 17 19.69 -24.71 -15.12
C ILE A 17 19.91 -23.70 -16.26
N THR A 18 19.61 -24.12 -17.48
CA THR A 18 19.75 -23.27 -18.67
C THR A 18 18.77 -22.10 -18.64
N ALA A 19 17.53 -22.33 -18.21
CA ALA A 19 16.51 -21.28 -18.13
C ALA A 19 16.87 -20.19 -17.09
N VAL A 20 17.34 -20.58 -15.91
CA VAL A 20 17.78 -19.64 -14.85
C VAL A 20 18.97 -18.84 -15.34
N GLY A 21 19.99 -19.50 -15.92
CA GLY A 21 21.15 -18.82 -16.48
C GLY A 21 20.78 -17.80 -17.54
N GLY A 22 19.93 -18.17 -18.50
CA GLY A 22 19.49 -17.26 -19.56
C GLY A 22 18.66 -16.08 -19.05
N LEU A 23 17.77 -16.31 -18.07
CA LEU A 23 17.00 -15.23 -17.44
C LEU A 23 17.90 -14.25 -16.68
N ALA A 24 18.84 -14.78 -15.89
CA ALA A 24 19.76 -13.97 -15.10
C ALA A 24 20.73 -13.17 -15.99
N GLU A 25 21.25 -13.78 -17.05
CA GLU A 25 22.08 -13.10 -18.06
C GLU A 25 21.31 -11.93 -18.68
N GLY A 26 20.10 -12.17 -19.20
CA GLY A 26 19.29 -11.09 -19.79
C GLY A 26 18.95 -9.98 -18.80
N ILE A 27 18.66 -10.30 -17.53
CA ILE A 27 18.39 -9.28 -16.49
C ILE A 27 19.62 -8.42 -16.22
N ASN A 28 20.82 -9.02 -16.25
CA ASN A 28 22.09 -8.33 -16.04
C ASN A 28 22.54 -7.54 -17.28
N GLU A 29 22.15 -7.97 -18.48
CA GLU A 29 22.36 -7.25 -19.75
C GLU A 29 21.32 -6.15 -20.00
N HIS A 30 20.38 -5.93 -19.06
CA HIS A 30 19.29 -4.97 -19.15
C HIS A 30 18.25 -5.27 -20.25
N ASP A 31 18.06 -6.54 -20.60
CA ASP A 31 16.93 -6.98 -21.41
C ASP A 31 15.62 -6.74 -20.67
N ARG A 32 14.89 -5.71 -21.14
CA ARG A 32 13.68 -5.23 -20.48
C ARG A 32 12.55 -6.25 -20.48
N PHE A 33 12.46 -7.10 -21.51
CA PHE A 33 11.37 -8.06 -21.68
C PHE A 33 11.92 -9.43 -22.05
N GLN A 34 11.62 -10.42 -21.22
CA GLN A 34 12.00 -11.81 -21.43
C GLN A 34 10.78 -12.71 -21.23
N THR A 35 10.75 -13.86 -21.92
CA THR A 35 9.65 -14.82 -21.83
C THR A 35 10.17 -16.20 -21.48
N LEU A 36 9.80 -16.71 -20.30
CA LEU A 36 10.01 -18.11 -19.94
C LEU A 36 8.89 -18.97 -20.53
N LEU A 37 9.17 -19.66 -21.65
CA LEU A 37 8.22 -20.60 -22.27
C LEU A 37 8.25 -21.96 -21.55
N GLY A 38 7.62 -22.05 -20.38
CA GLY A 38 7.57 -23.27 -19.57
C GLY A 38 6.26 -24.05 -19.75
N VAL A 39 6.37 -25.36 -20.03
CA VAL A 39 5.22 -26.28 -20.04
C VAL A 39 4.61 -26.41 -18.63
N THR A 40 3.34 -26.84 -18.54
CA THR A 40 2.71 -27.08 -17.23
C THR A 40 3.43 -28.20 -16.48
N GLY A 41 3.70 -27.99 -15.19
CA GLY A 41 4.41 -28.96 -14.36
C GLY A 41 5.95 -28.92 -14.47
N SER A 42 6.54 -28.02 -15.25
CA SER A 42 8.01 -27.90 -15.37
C SER A 42 8.69 -27.18 -14.18
N GLY A 43 7.95 -26.86 -13.12
CA GLY A 43 8.47 -26.11 -11.97
C GLY A 43 8.76 -24.64 -12.26
N LYS A 44 7.87 -23.93 -12.97
CA LYS A 44 8.04 -22.51 -13.31
C LYS A 44 8.30 -21.62 -12.10
N THR A 45 7.58 -21.84 -10.99
CA THR A 45 7.80 -21.06 -9.75
C THR A 45 9.20 -21.26 -9.20
N ALA A 46 9.71 -22.50 -9.18
CA ALA A 46 11.08 -22.78 -8.75
C ALA A 46 12.09 -22.09 -9.68
N THR A 47 11.88 -22.12 -11.00
CA THR A 47 12.72 -21.36 -11.96
C THR A 47 12.72 -19.86 -11.65
N MET A 48 11.57 -19.26 -11.32
CA MET A 48 11.49 -17.86 -10.90
C MET A 48 12.26 -17.61 -9.60
N ALA A 49 12.13 -18.49 -8.60
CA ALA A 49 12.85 -18.39 -7.33
C ALA A 49 14.38 -18.46 -7.54
N PHE A 50 14.87 -19.44 -8.29
CA PHE A 50 16.30 -19.53 -8.60
C PHE A 50 16.81 -18.32 -9.38
N ALA A 51 16.01 -17.78 -10.30
CA ALA A 51 16.37 -16.54 -10.99
C ALA A 51 16.46 -15.34 -10.03
N ILE A 52 15.55 -15.21 -9.06
CA ILE A 52 15.59 -14.16 -8.02
C ILE A 52 16.85 -14.29 -7.17
N GLU A 53 17.20 -15.51 -6.74
CA GLU A 53 18.43 -15.79 -6.00
C GLU A 53 19.69 -15.47 -6.82
N GLU A 54 19.71 -15.77 -8.13
CA GLU A 54 20.87 -15.47 -8.97
C GLU A 54 21.07 -13.95 -9.17
N VAL A 55 19.99 -13.19 -9.35
CA VAL A 55 20.07 -11.75 -9.67
C VAL A 55 20.12 -10.83 -8.45
N GLN A 56 19.72 -11.31 -7.27
CA GLN A 56 19.75 -10.57 -6.00
C GLN A 56 19.03 -9.19 -6.04
N ARG A 57 17.88 -9.13 -6.71
CA ARG A 57 17.06 -7.92 -6.85
C ARG A 57 15.68 -8.12 -6.23
N PRO A 58 15.10 -7.09 -5.57
CA PRO A 58 13.72 -7.17 -5.08
C PRO A 58 12.78 -7.59 -6.20
N ALA A 59 11.80 -8.43 -5.91
CA ALA A 59 10.95 -9.03 -6.93
C ALA A 59 9.48 -8.69 -6.71
N LEU A 60 8.79 -8.34 -7.79
CA LEU A 60 7.33 -8.27 -7.87
C LEU A 60 6.84 -9.46 -8.69
N VAL A 61 5.91 -10.24 -8.16
CA VAL A 61 5.26 -11.34 -8.88
C VAL A 61 3.78 -11.03 -9.03
N ILE A 62 3.30 -10.86 -10.26
CA ILE A 62 1.90 -10.50 -10.54
C ILE A 62 1.12 -11.71 -11.00
N ALA A 63 0.01 -12.00 -10.32
CA ALA A 63 -0.95 -13.04 -10.69
C ALA A 63 -2.34 -12.45 -10.99
N HIS A 64 -3.06 -13.02 -11.95
CA HIS A 64 -4.36 -12.52 -12.39
C HIS A 64 -5.53 -12.78 -11.42
N ASN A 65 -5.34 -13.62 -10.40
CA ASN A 65 -6.38 -13.96 -9.42
C ASN A 65 -5.81 -14.20 -8.02
N LYS A 66 -6.66 -14.05 -6.97
CA LYS A 66 -6.25 -14.17 -5.56
C LYS A 66 -5.81 -15.59 -5.18
N THR A 67 -6.41 -16.63 -5.78
CA THR A 67 -6.08 -18.02 -5.47
C THR A 67 -4.65 -18.36 -5.90
N LEU A 68 -4.29 -18.00 -7.12
CA LEU A 68 -2.96 -18.20 -7.69
C LEU A 68 -1.93 -17.34 -6.97
N ALA A 69 -2.27 -16.08 -6.65
CA ALA A 69 -1.40 -15.22 -5.85
C ALA A 69 -1.09 -15.84 -4.48
N ALA A 70 -2.11 -16.40 -3.79
CA ALA A 70 -1.91 -17.05 -2.50
C ALA A 70 -1.05 -18.33 -2.62
N GLN A 71 -1.27 -19.13 -3.67
CA GLN A 71 -0.45 -20.32 -3.96
C GLN A 71 1.01 -19.94 -4.17
N LEU A 72 1.29 -18.99 -5.07
CA LEU A 72 2.64 -18.49 -5.33
C LEU A 72 3.28 -17.92 -4.07
N CYS A 73 2.54 -17.14 -3.28
CA CYS A 73 3.06 -16.58 -2.02
C CYS A 73 3.50 -17.68 -1.04
N ASN A 74 2.73 -18.76 -0.92
CA ASN A 74 3.10 -19.89 -0.07
C ASN A 74 4.31 -20.65 -0.61
N GLU A 75 4.35 -20.90 -1.93
CA GLU A 75 5.52 -21.52 -2.58
C GLU A 75 6.79 -20.67 -2.38
N PHE A 76 6.72 -19.35 -2.57
CA PHE A 76 7.85 -18.46 -2.33
C PHE A 76 8.28 -18.44 -0.86
N ARG A 77 7.37 -18.56 0.10
CA ARG A 77 7.73 -18.70 1.54
C ARG A 77 8.46 -20.01 1.83
N GLU A 78 8.11 -21.09 1.14
CA GLU A 78 8.84 -22.36 1.24
C GLU A 78 10.23 -22.28 0.60
N PHE A 79 10.34 -21.59 -0.55
CA PHE A 79 11.62 -21.35 -1.21
C PHE A 79 12.51 -20.40 -0.41
N PHE A 80 11.98 -19.35 0.20
CA PHE A 80 12.74 -18.30 0.88
C PHE A 80 12.32 -18.12 2.35
N PRO A 81 12.59 -19.11 3.21
CA PRO A 81 12.14 -19.08 4.62
C PRO A 81 12.78 -17.96 5.45
N ASP A 82 13.96 -17.47 5.04
CA ASP A 82 14.73 -16.45 5.76
C ASP A 82 14.63 -15.04 5.14
N ASN A 83 13.91 -14.88 4.01
CA ASN A 83 13.72 -13.59 3.34
C ASN A 83 12.27 -13.09 3.49
N SER A 84 12.01 -11.85 3.08
CA SER A 84 10.69 -11.23 3.19
C SER A 84 9.83 -11.60 1.99
N VAL A 85 8.88 -12.51 2.19
CA VAL A 85 7.88 -12.89 1.19
C VAL A 85 6.51 -12.36 1.59
N GLU A 86 6.09 -11.32 0.87
CA GLU A 86 4.97 -10.45 1.19
C GLU A 86 3.80 -10.68 0.23
N TYR A 87 2.59 -10.35 0.69
CA TYR A 87 1.36 -10.59 -0.05
C TYR A 87 0.57 -9.29 -0.25
N PHE A 88 0.30 -8.93 -1.50
CA PHE A 88 -0.32 -7.65 -1.85
C PHE A 88 -1.50 -7.80 -2.81
N VAL A 89 -2.69 -8.03 -2.26
CA VAL A 89 -3.93 -8.12 -3.04
C VAL A 89 -4.97 -7.13 -2.51
N SER A 90 -6.13 -7.08 -3.17
CA SER A 90 -7.27 -6.32 -2.63
C SER A 90 -7.66 -6.88 -1.26
N TYR A 91 -7.55 -6.00 -0.25
CA TYR A 91 -8.00 -6.15 1.12
C TYR A 91 -9.52 -6.14 1.29
N TYR A 92 -10.29 -5.97 0.22
CA TYR A 92 -11.73 -6.11 0.29
C TYR A 92 -12.15 -7.58 0.13
N ASP A 93 -12.91 -8.10 1.10
CA ASP A 93 -13.65 -9.37 0.98
C ASP A 93 -14.89 -9.18 0.08
N TYR A 94 -15.54 -8.03 0.23
CA TYR A 94 -16.62 -7.55 -0.62
C TYR A 94 -16.34 -6.11 -0.99
N TYR A 95 -16.54 -5.77 -2.27
CA TYR A 95 -16.36 -4.42 -2.78
C TYR A 95 -17.39 -4.10 -3.85
N GLN A 96 -18.22 -3.10 -3.56
CA GLN A 96 -19.10 -2.46 -4.51
C GLN A 96 -18.56 -1.06 -4.78
N PRO A 97 -18.11 -0.76 -6.02
CA PRO A 97 -17.65 0.58 -6.34
C PRO A 97 -18.83 1.56 -6.38
N GLU A 98 -18.54 2.81 -6.05
CA GLU A 98 -19.45 3.92 -6.34
C GLU A 98 -19.75 3.96 -7.84
N ALA A 99 -21.02 4.03 -8.21
CA ALA A 99 -21.43 4.10 -9.61
C ALA A 99 -22.76 4.84 -9.77
N TYR A 100 -22.99 5.34 -10.97
CA TYR A 100 -24.27 5.91 -11.35
C TYR A 100 -24.71 5.28 -12.68
N VAL A 101 -25.96 4.83 -12.74
CA VAL A 101 -26.57 4.20 -13.91
C VAL A 101 -27.61 5.16 -14.50
N PRO A 102 -27.26 5.96 -15.52
CA PRO A 102 -28.13 7.05 -15.99
C PRO A 102 -29.48 6.57 -16.54
N SER A 103 -29.51 5.38 -17.15
CA SER A 103 -30.73 4.82 -17.73
C SER A 103 -31.80 4.47 -16.70
N GLN A 104 -31.43 4.35 -15.42
CA GLN A 104 -32.33 4.02 -14.32
C GLN A 104 -32.40 5.11 -13.24
N ASP A 105 -31.65 6.22 -13.41
CA ASP A 105 -31.44 7.24 -12.37
C ASP A 105 -31.04 6.61 -11.02
N LEU A 106 -30.19 5.57 -11.08
CA LEU A 106 -29.79 4.79 -9.91
C LEU A 106 -28.38 5.16 -9.50
N TYR A 107 -28.24 5.77 -8.32
CA TYR A 107 -26.97 5.94 -7.65
C TYR A 107 -26.69 4.73 -6.75
N ILE A 108 -25.52 4.14 -6.94
CA ILE A 108 -25.03 2.98 -6.20
C ILE A 108 -23.95 3.49 -5.25
N GLU A 109 -24.24 3.42 -3.95
CA GLU A 109 -23.27 3.76 -2.92
C GLU A 109 -22.11 2.77 -2.88
N LYS A 110 -20.93 3.31 -2.53
CA LYS A 110 -19.77 2.49 -2.21
C LYS A 110 -20.10 1.69 -0.94
N ASP A 111 -20.00 0.38 -1.04
CA ASP A 111 -20.11 -0.52 0.10
C ASP A 111 -18.96 -1.53 0.05
N SER A 112 -18.35 -1.81 1.19
CA SER A 112 -17.16 -2.65 1.24
C SER A 112 -16.94 -3.25 2.61
N SER A 113 -16.43 -4.48 2.61
CA SER A 113 -15.95 -5.16 3.81
C SER A 113 -14.45 -5.36 3.70
N ILE A 114 -13.71 -4.88 4.70
CA ILE A 114 -12.25 -4.96 4.76
C ILE A 114 -11.82 -6.20 5.53
N ASN A 115 -10.93 -6.97 4.91
CA ASN A 115 -10.20 -8.06 5.54
C ASN A 115 -8.96 -7.50 6.25
N GLN A 116 -9.03 -7.46 7.57
CA GLN A 116 -7.96 -6.91 8.43
C GLN A 116 -6.62 -7.62 8.26
N GLU A 117 -6.63 -8.93 7.97
CA GLU A 117 -5.39 -9.68 7.78
C GLU A 117 -4.74 -9.35 6.43
N ILE A 118 -5.52 -9.17 5.37
CA ILE A 118 -4.97 -8.72 4.08
C ILE A 118 -4.50 -7.27 4.15
N GLU A 119 -5.20 -6.39 4.88
CA GLU A 119 -4.77 -5.02 5.11
C GLU A 119 -3.41 -4.97 5.81
N ARG A 120 -3.24 -5.77 6.88
CA ARG A 120 -1.94 -5.95 7.55
C ARG A 120 -0.86 -6.41 6.58
N LEU A 121 -1.13 -7.44 5.76
CA LEU A 121 -0.15 -7.97 4.80
C LEU A 121 0.23 -6.92 3.74
N ARG A 122 -0.68 -6.04 3.35
CA ARG A 122 -0.36 -4.91 2.46
C ARG A 122 0.57 -3.89 3.13
N HIS A 123 0.31 -3.56 4.40
CA HIS A 123 1.22 -2.71 5.18
C HIS A 123 2.59 -3.37 5.33
N SER A 124 2.63 -4.68 5.58
CA SER A 124 3.86 -5.48 5.65
C SER A 124 4.66 -5.38 4.37
N ALA A 125 4.03 -5.59 3.21
CA ALA A 125 4.68 -5.43 1.91
C ALA A 125 5.33 -4.05 1.73
N THR A 126 4.58 -2.97 1.97
CA THR A 126 5.09 -1.61 1.79
C THR A 126 6.18 -1.25 2.80
N ALA A 127 6.08 -1.69 4.05
CA ALA A 127 7.11 -1.45 5.06
C ALA A 127 8.39 -2.26 4.77
N SER A 128 8.25 -3.52 4.34
CA SER A 128 9.38 -4.38 3.98
C SER A 128 10.19 -3.79 2.81
N LEU A 129 9.54 -3.20 1.81
CA LEU A 129 10.24 -2.55 0.68
C LEU A 129 11.15 -1.39 1.08
N PHE A 130 10.82 -0.66 2.16
CA PHE A 130 11.71 0.38 2.72
C PHE A 130 12.73 -0.19 3.71
N GLY A 131 12.35 -1.22 4.48
CA GLY A 131 13.18 -1.76 5.54
C GLY A 131 14.31 -2.68 5.07
N ARG A 132 14.16 -3.33 3.91
CA ARG A 132 15.10 -4.34 3.42
C ARG A 132 15.03 -4.55 1.91
N ARG A 133 16.05 -5.20 1.35
CA ARG A 133 16.19 -5.42 -0.11
C ARG A 133 15.77 -6.82 -0.55
N ASP A 134 15.87 -7.81 0.34
CA ASP A 134 15.50 -9.20 0.09
C ASP A 134 13.97 -9.41 0.21
N VAL A 135 13.21 -8.67 -0.60
CA VAL A 135 11.75 -8.65 -0.61
C VAL A 135 11.19 -9.22 -1.91
N ILE A 136 10.29 -10.19 -1.78
CA ILE A 136 9.42 -10.69 -2.87
C ILE A 136 7.99 -10.30 -2.50
N VAL A 137 7.34 -9.48 -3.32
CA VAL A 137 5.90 -9.21 -3.15
C VAL A 137 5.14 -9.98 -4.20
N VAL A 138 4.27 -10.88 -3.76
CA VAL A 138 3.30 -11.56 -4.62
C VAL A 138 2.00 -10.75 -4.61
N ALA A 139 1.62 -10.23 -5.77
CA ALA A 139 0.55 -9.27 -5.91
C ALA A 139 -0.50 -9.69 -6.95
N SER A 140 -1.73 -9.19 -6.78
CA SER A 140 -2.69 -9.12 -7.89
C SER A 140 -2.52 -7.82 -8.66
N VAL A 141 -3.41 -7.53 -9.61
CA VAL A 141 -3.53 -6.19 -10.22
C VAL A 141 -3.75 -5.07 -9.20
N SER A 142 -3.97 -5.36 -7.92
CA SER A 142 -3.94 -4.34 -6.88
C SER A 142 -2.62 -3.54 -6.83
N CYS A 143 -1.50 -4.10 -7.33
CA CYS A 143 -0.22 -3.39 -7.37
C CYS A 143 -0.22 -2.15 -8.27
N ILE A 144 -1.13 -2.05 -9.24
CA ILE A 144 -1.26 -0.88 -10.14
C ILE A 144 -2.32 0.12 -9.68
N PHE A 145 -3.01 -0.14 -8.57
CA PHE A 145 -3.97 0.80 -7.99
C PHE A 145 -3.28 1.80 -7.07
N GLY A 146 -3.93 2.97 -6.92
CA GLY A 146 -3.43 4.09 -6.14
C GLY A 146 -3.01 3.72 -4.71
N LEU A 147 -1.83 4.21 -4.33
CA LEU A 147 -1.32 4.35 -2.97
C LEU A 147 -0.90 5.81 -2.77
N GLY A 148 -0.68 6.23 -1.52
CA GLY A 148 -0.06 7.53 -1.27
C GLY A 148 1.40 7.56 -1.70
N SER A 149 1.98 8.76 -1.66
CA SER A 149 3.38 8.97 -2.02
C SER A 149 4.33 8.09 -1.19
N PRO A 150 5.20 7.28 -1.82
CA PRO A 150 6.20 6.47 -1.12
C PRO A 150 7.17 7.35 -0.32
N GLU A 151 7.56 8.51 -0.86
CA GLU A 151 8.44 9.46 -0.18
C GLU A 151 7.79 10.01 1.11
N LYS A 152 6.51 10.37 1.06
CA LYS A 152 5.78 10.81 2.25
C LYS A 152 5.63 9.67 3.26
N TYR A 153 5.30 8.48 2.79
CA TYR A 153 5.13 7.30 3.63
C TYR A 153 6.41 6.98 4.42
N ASP A 154 7.57 7.02 3.75
CA ASP A 154 8.86 6.77 4.40
C ASP A 154 9.30 7.93 5.31
N ARG A 155 9.16 9.18 4.86
CA ARG A 155 9.54 10.37 5.64
C ARG A 155 8.79 10.47 6.97
N LEU A 156 7.53 10.05 7.00
CA LEU A 156 6.69 10.12 8.19
C LEU A 156 7.01 9.03 9.22
N MET A 157 7.80 8.02 8.86
CA MET A 157 8.19 6.94 9.76
C MET A 157 8.76 7.47 11.08
N LEU A 158 8.29 6.90 12.18
CA LEU A 158 8.84 7.11 13.52
C LEU A 158 9.93 6.08 13.76
N MET A 159 11.14 6.55 14.00
CA MET A 159 12.26 5.72 14.45
C MET A 159 12.43 5.91 15.96
N LEU A 160 12.59 4.82 16.69
CA LEU A 160 12.98 4.81 18.10
C LEU A 160 14.27 4.01 18.25
N LYS A 161 15.22 4.51 19.05
CA LYS A 161 16.49 3.83 19.33
C LYS A 161 16.83 3.90 20.83
N PRO A 162 17.36 2.82 21.43
CA PRO A 162 17.92 2.90 22.77
C PRO A 162 19.01 3.97 22.88
N GLY A 163 19.01 4.75 23.97
CA GLY A 163 19.91 5.87 24.23
C GLY A 163 19.56 7.17 23.50
N GLU A 164 18.47 7.20 22.73
CA GLU A 164 18.01 8.42 22.08
C GLU A 164 17.27 9.34 23.06
N MET A 165 17.65 10.63 23.07
CA MET A 165 16.95 11.68 23.81
C MET A 165 15.80 12.24 22.97
N VAL A 166 14.57 11.92 23.35
CA VAL A 166 13.35 12.35 22.65
C VAL A 166 12.23 12.67 23.65
N ASP A 167 11.58 13.83 23.45
CA ASP A 167 10.37 14.19 24.20
C ASP A 167 9.28 13.15 23.94
N ARG A 168 8.87 12.45 25.01
CA ARG A 168 7.82 11.44 24.93
C ARG A 168 6.53 12.01 24.33
N ASP A 169 6.12 13.21 24.71
CA ASP A 169 4.88 13.80 24.19
C ASP A 169 5.00 14.11 22.69
N ALA A 170 6.20 14.38 22.19
CA ALA A 170 6.46 14.52 20.76
C ALA A 170 6.34 13.17 20.02
N VAL A 171 6.81 12.08 20.62
CA VAL A 171 6.61 10.71 20.09
C VAL A 171 5.12 10.38 19.99
N LEU A 172 4.35 10.67 21.04
CA LEU A 172 2.90 10.42 21.05
C LEU A 172 2.16 11.25 19.99
N ARG A 173 2.52 12.53 19.84
CA ARG A 173 1.98 13.40 18.78
C ARG A 173 2.29 12.83 17.39
N LYS A 174 3.55 12.42 17.15
CA LYS A 174 3.95 11.82 15.88
C LYS A 174 3.20 10.53 15.57
N LEU A 175 2.94 9.67 16.56
CA LEU A 175 2.12 8.47 16.38
C LEU A 175 0.70 8.80 15.92
N VAL A 176 0.08 9.83 16.50
CA VAL A 176 -1.25 10.31 16.08
C VAL A 176 -1.19 10.88 14.66
N ASP A 177 -0.16 11.66 14.33
CA ASP A 177 0.02 12.24 12.99
C ASP A 177 0.13 11.16 11.89
N ILE A 178 0.73 10.01 12.22
CA ILE A 178 0.83 8.84 11.33
C ILE A 178 -0.33 7.85 11.49
N GLN A 179 -1.47 8.31 12.01
CA GLN A 179 -2.76 7.65 12.09
C GLN A 179 -2.85 6.47 13.08
N TYR A 180 -2.00 6.44 14.11
CA TYR A 180 -2.19 5.49 15.21
C TYR A 180 -3.18 6.04 16.23
N THR A 181 -4.04 5.16 16.74
CA THR A 181 -5.03 5.51 17.76
C THR A 181 -4.48 5.20 19.16
N ARG A 182 -4.66 6.11 20.12
CA ARG A 182 -4.35 5.80 21.52
C ARG A 182 -5.46 4.94 22.13
N ASN A 183 -5.11 3.78 22.67
CA ASN A 183 -6.05 2.90 23.38
C ASN A 183 -5.38 2.26 24.61
N ASP A 184 -5.55 2.88 25.78
CA ASP A 184 -4.90 2.42 27.01
C ASP A 184 -5.49 1.10 27.57
N THR A 185 -6.70 0.73 27.13
CA THR A 185 -7.41 -0.49 27.56
C THR A 185 -6.95 -1.72 26.79
N ALA A 186 -6.97 -1.65 25.46
CA ALA A 186 -6.67 -2.77 24.57
C ALA A 186 -5.66 -2.34 23.50
N LEU A 187 -4.53 -3.04 23.45
CA LEU A 187 -3.52 -2.83 22.42
C LEU A 187 -3.90 -3.65 21.19
N ALA A 188 -4.34 -2.97 20.14
CA ALA A 188 -4.66 -3.54 18.84
C ALA A 188 -3.73 -2.99 17.75
N ARG A 189 -3.70 -3.62 16.56
CA ARG A 189 -2.91 -3.12 15.42
C ARG A 189 -3.29 -1.68 15.10
N GLY A 190 -2.30 -0.87 14.73
CA GLY A 190 -2.52 0.56 14.46
C GLY A 190 -2.88 1.37 15.71
N SER A 191 -2.56 0.86 16.89
CA SER A 191 -2.77 1.58 18.16
C SER A 191 -1.54 1.58 19.04
N PHE A 192 -1.53 2.50 20.00
CA PHE A 192 -0.52 2.56 21.05
C PHE A 192 -1.16 2.81 22.41
N ARG A 193 -0.43 2.49 23.47
CA ARG A 193 -0.83 2.78 24.85
C ARG A 193 0.35 3.24 25.69
N VAL A 194 0.04 3.97 26.76
CA VAL A 194 1.04 4.46 27.72
C VAL A 194 0.72 3.96 29.12
N ARG A 195 1.71 3.34 29.77
CA ARG A 195 1.62 2.86 31.15
C ARG A 195 2.83 3.38 31.94
N GLY A 196 2.64 4.50 32.64
CA GLY A 196 3.73 5.17 33.35
C GLY A 196 4.80 5.67 32.37
N GLU A 197 5.97 5.06 32.43
CA GLU A 197 7.12 5.35 31.56
C GLU A 197 7.20 4.45 30.33
N THR A 198 6.31 3.47 30.22
CA THR A 198 6.29 2.53 29.11
C THR A 198 5.33 3.00 28.01
N LEU A 199 5.86 3.15 26.79
CA LEU A 199 5.10 3.25 25.55
C LEU A 199 5.07 1.88 24.87
N GLU A 200 3.88 1.41 24.54
CA GLU A 200 3.71 0.22 23.71
C GLU A 200 2.99 0.60 22.42
N VAL A 201 3.56 0.22 21.28
CA VAL A 201 3.04 0.50 19.94
C VAL A 201 2.83 -0.82 19.24
N PHE A 202 1.67 -1.04 18.65
CA PHE A 202 1.42 -2.22 17.82
C PHE A 202 1.33 -1.79 16.35
N PRO A 203 2.40 -1.98 15.56
CA PRO A 203 2.45 -1.55 14.16
C PRO A 203 1.31 -2.13 13.33
N ALA A 204 0.86 -1.39 12.31
CA ALA A 204 -0.20 -1.85 11.42
C ALA A 204 0.18 -3.11 10.61
N TYR A 205 1.49 -3.35 10.39
CA TYR A 205 2.02 -4.46 9.59
C TYR A 205 2.50 -5.68 10.40
N ALA A 206 3.00 -5.45 11.62
CA ALA A 206 3.74 -6.46 12.39
C ALA A 206 2.81 -7.39 13.16
N GLU A 207 3.14 -8.67 13.35
CA GLU A 207 2.35 -9.56 14.23
C GLU A 207 2.63 -9.34 15.72
N THR A 208 3.79 -8.76 16.01
CA THR A 208 4.28 -8.42 17.34
C THR A 208 4.21 -6.92 17.57
N ALA A 209 4.37 -6.50 18.82
CA ALA A 209 4.36 -5.10 19.22
C ALA A 209 5.73 -4.65 19.72
N TYR A 210 5.96 -3.33 19.72
CA TYR A 210 7.16 -2.71 20.24
C TYR A 210 6.88 -2.07 21.60
N ARG A 211 7.81 -2.24 22.53
CA ARG A 211 7.79 -1.63 23.86
C ARG A 211 9.03 -0.76 24.02
N ALA A 212 8.82 0.54 24.26
CA ALA A 212 9.84 1.50 24.63
C ALA A 212 9.66 1.91 26.09
N VAL A 213 10.69 1.76 26.92
CA VAL A 213 10.71 2.24 28.31
C VAL A 213 11.55 3.50 28.37
N PHE A 214 10.98 4.57 28.92
CA PHE A 214 11.62 5.87 29.00
C PHE A 214 12.17 6.14 30.41
N PHE A 215 13.30 6.83 30.50
CA PHE A 215 13.78 7.45 31.75
C PHE A 215 13.92 8.95 31.52
N GLY A 216 12.92 9.72 31.98
CA GLY A 216 12.78 11.11 31.55
C GLY A 216 12.53 11.18 30.05
N ASP A 217 13.48 11.78 29.32
CA ASP A 217 13.43 11.92 27.85
C ASP A 217 14.34 10.91 27.13
N GLU A 218 14.95 9.95 27.83
CA GLU A 218 15.80 8.92 27.21
C GLU A 218 15.02 7.63 26.96
N VAL A 219 15.14 7.03 25.77
CA VAL A 219 14.68 5.65 25.52
C VAL A 219 15.71 4.69 26.10
N GLU A 220 15.48 4.14 27.29
CA GLU A 220 16.43 3.21 27.92
C GLU A 220 16.35 1.80 27.31
N VAL A 221 15.14 1.29 27.11
CA VAL A 221 14.90 -0.08 26.66
C VAL A 221 13.96 -0.09 25.49
N LEU A 222 14.30 -0.85 24.46
CA LEU A 222 13.46 -1.10 23.30
C LEU A 222 13.35 -2.60 23.04
N GLN A 223 12.13 -3.12 22.99
CA GLN A 223 11.84 -4.55 22.95
C GLN A 223 10.74 -4.86 21.94
N GLU A 224 10.83 -6.04 21.32
CA GLU A 224 9.74 -6.70 20.63
C GLU A 224 9.05 -7.68 21.59
N PHE A 225 7.73 -7.67 21.62
CA PHE A 225 6.94 -8.53 22.52
C PHE A 225 5.65 -9.01 21.86
N ASP A 226 5.12 -10.13 22.36
CA ASP A 226 3.81 -10.65 21.96
C ASP A 226 2.70 -9.83 22.65
N PRO A 227 1.80 -9.16 21.89
CA PRO A 227 0.77 -8.28 22.45
C PRO A 227 -0.34 -9.03 23.21
N LEU A 228 -0.50 -10.34 22.99
CA LEU A 228 -1.48 -11.19 23.65
C LEU A 228 -0.94 -11.77 24.97
N THR A 229 0.29 -12.28 24.97
CA THR A 229 0.89 -12.93 26.16
C THR A 229 1.70 -11.97 27.03
N GLY A 230 2.22 -10.89 26.44
CA GLY A 230 3.15 -9.96 27.08
C GLY A 230 4.59 -10.45 27.12
N GLU A 231 4.89 -11.62 26.55
CA GLU A 231 6.22 -12.21 26.51
C GLU A 231 7.17 -11.37 25.64
N VAL A 232 8.35 -11.06 26.20
CA VAL A 232 9.41 -10.36 25.45
C VAL A 232 10.09 -11.37 24.53
N ILE A 233 10.10 -11.07 23.24
CA ILE A 233 10.67 -11.92 22.19
C ILE A 233 12.16 -11.63 22.05
N LYS A 234 12.52 -10.34 21.91
CA LYS A 234 13.92 -9.88 21.84
C LYS A 234 14.05 -8.40 22.15
N GLU A 235 15.27 -7.98 22.48
CA GLU A 235 15.66 -6.57 22.52
C GLU A 235 15.97 -6.08 21.10
N LEU A 236 15.68 -4.80 20.83
CA LEU A 236 15.81 -4.17 19.53
C LEU A 236 16.84 -3.05 19.57
N GLU A 237 17.73 -3.02 18.57
CA GLU A 237 18.65 -1.89 18.37
C GLU A 237 17.93 -0.64 17.85
N TYR A 238 16.82 -0.83 17.15
CA TYR A 238 15.93 0.22 16.66
C TYR A 238 14.55 -0.35 16.35
N ALA A 239 13.54 0.50 16.38
CA ALA A 239 12.19 0.19 15.94
C ALA A 239 11.71 1.29 15.01
N ALA A 240 11.47 0.93 13.75
CA ALA A 240 10.80 1.78 12.78
C ALA A 240 9.30 1.51 12.84
N VAL A 241 8.49 2.56 12.85
CA VAL A 241 7.02 2.53 12.83
C VAL A 241 6.54 3.37 11.66
N TRP A 242 6.14 2.71 10.58
CA TRP A 242 5.51 3.37 9.43
C TRP A 242 4.04 3.74 9.68
N PRO A 243 3.47 4.67 8.91
CA PRO A 243 2.08 5.09 9.05
C PRO A 243 1.07 3.93 9.00
N ALA A 244 0.00 4.06 9.80
CA ALA A 244 -1.10 3.09 9.85
C ALA A 244 -2.08 3.23 8.66
N THR A 245 -1.74 4.05 7.66
CA THR A 245 -2.49 4.23 6.42
C THR A 245 -1.53 4.39 5.25
N HIS A 246 -1.93 3.95 4.06
CA HIS A 246 -1.20 4.23 2.81
C HIS A 246 -1.41 5.64 2.28
N TYR A 247 -2.30 6.44 2.88
CA TYR A 247 -2.55 7.85 2.50
C TYR A 247 -2.25 8.81 3.66
N PRO A 248 -1.02 8.82 4.19
CA PRO A 248 -0.71 9.69 5.30
C PRO A 248 -0.67 11.15 4.81
N THR A 249 -1.42 12.02 5.48
CA THR A 249 -1.54 13.43 5.11
C THR A 249 -1.33 14.30 6.33
N ASP A 250 -0.42 15.28 6.25
CA ASP A 250 -0.21 16.26 7.30
C ASP A 250 -1.20 17.44 7.20
N ARG A 251 -1.36 18.18 8.30
CA ARG A 251 -2.32 19.29 8.40
C ARG A 251 -2.09 20.40 7.37
N VAL A 252 -0.83 20.70 7.03
CA VAL A 252 -0.48 21.74 6.04
C VAL A 252 -0.93 21.31 4.65
N THR A 253 -0.71 20.03 4.32
CA THR A 253 -1.16 19.42 3.07
C THR A 253 -2.68 19.46 2.97
N ILE A 254 -3.41 19.18 4.06
CA ILE A 254 -4.88 19.24 4.08
C ILE A 254 -5.38 20.67 3.85
N GLU A 255 -4.82 21.66 4.53
CA GLU A 255 -5.26 23.07 4.37
C GLU A 255 -5.08 23.55 2.93
N ARG A 256 -3.95 23.22 2.30
CA ARG A 256 -3.70 23.47 0.87
C ARG A 256 -4.72 22.74 0.00
N ALA A 257 -4.87 21.43 0.20
CA ALA A 257 -5.75 20.59 -0.62
C ALA A 257 -7.21 21.06 -0.56
N VAL A 258 -7.69 21.47 0.61
CA VAL A 258 -9.05 21.99 0.78
C VAL A 258 -9.26 23.29 0.00
N ALA A 259 -8.26 24.17 -0.08
CA ALA A 259 -8.34 25.37 -0.91
C ALA A 259 -8.42 24.99 -2.40
N GLU A 260 -7.54 24.11 -2.87
CA GLU A 260 -7.51 23.67 -4.27
C GLU A 260 -8.80 22.92 -4.69
N ILE A 261 -9.33 22.04 -3.85
CA ILE A 261 -10.60 21.34 -4.07
C ILE A 261 -11.77 22.33 -4.15
N ARG A 262 -11.76 23.39 -3.33
CA ARG A 262 -12.79 24.42 -3.35
C ARG A 262 -12.76 25.23 -4.64
N ASP A 263 -11.56 25.59 -5.10
CA ASP A 263 -11.40 26.33 -6.36
C ASP A 263 -11.87 25.47 -7.55
N GLU A 264 -11.53 24.18 -7.57
CA GLU A 264 -12.02 23.25 -8.59
C GLU A 264 -13.55 23.07 -8.54
N LEU A 265 -14.12 22.99 -7.33
CA LEU A 265 -15.56 22.92 -7.12
C LEU A 265 -16.28 24.16 -7.68
N ASP A 266 -15.81 25.35 -7.36
CA ASP A 266 -16.44 26.59 -7.81
C ASP A 266 -16.34 26.75 -9.32
N LEU A 267 -15.21 26.37 -9.93
CA LEU A 267 -15.07 26.33 -11.39
C LEU A 267 -16.05 25.32 -12.02
N ARG A 268 -16.09 24.09 -11.50
CA ARG A 268 -16.90 23.00 -12.07
C ARG A 268 -18.39 23.27 -11.93
N THR A 269 -18.84 23.78 -10.79
CA THR A 269 -20.25 24.13 -10.55
C THR A 269 -20.72 25.23 -11.49
N LYS A 270 -19.89 26.27 -11.70
CA LYS A 270 -20.17 27.32 -12.69
C LYS A 270 -20.33 26.76 -14.11
N GLN A 271 -19.42 25.88 -14.54
CA GLN A 271 -19.52 25.22 -15.85
C GLN A 271 -20.80 24.40 -16.01
N LEU A 272 -21.21 23.67 -14.97
CA LEU A 272 -22.45 22.88 -14.98
C LEU A 272 -23.69 23.79 -15.06
N GLU A 273 -23.71 24.89 -14.30
CA GLU A 273 -24.80 25.86 -14.31
C GLU A 273 -24.94 26.56 -15.67
N GLU A 274 -23.83 26.96 -16.29
CA GLU A 274 -23.80 27.53 -17.65
C GLU A 274 -24.30 26.55 -18.73
N GLN A 275 -24.17 25.24 -18.49
CA GLN A 275 -24.69 24.17 -19.34
C GLN A 275 -26.15 23.81 -19.04
N GLY A 276 -26.80 24.47 -18.07
CA GLY A 276 -28.16 24.15 -17.63
C GLY A 276 -28.26 22.90 -16.72
N LYS A 277 -27.12 22.33 -16.30
CA LYS A 277 -27.02 21.15 -15.43
C LYS A 277 -27.09 21.54 -13.94
N LEU A 278 -28.22 22.14 -13.56
CA LEU A 278 -28.41 22.69 -12.21
C LEU A 278 -28.45 21.61 -11.11
N LEU A 279 -29.02 20.44 -11.41
CA LEU A 279 -29.10 19.33 -10.45
C LEU A 279 -27.71 18.76 -10.16
N GLU A 280 -26.90 18.56 -11.20
CA GLU A 280 -25.52 18.09 -11.10
C GLU A 280 -24.65 19.08 -10.34
N SER A 281 -24.80 20.39 -10.60
CA SER A 281 -24.10 21.43 -9.84
C SER A 281 -24.45 21.37 -8.35
N HIS A 282 -25.75 21.30 -8.02
CA HIS A 282 -26.21 21.23 -6.64
C HIS A 282 -25.69 19.97 -5.92
N ARG A 283 -25.79 18.81 -6.57
CA ARG A 283 -25.31 17.53 -6.06
C ARG A 283 -23.81 17.57 -5.77
N LEU A 284 -23.02 18.08 -6.72
CA LEU A 284 -21.57 18.17 -6.60
C LEU A 284 -21.18 19.09 -5.44
N ARG A 285 -21.85 20.24 -5.33
CA ARG A 285 -21.60 21.22 -4.27
C ARG A 285 -21.89 20.63 -2.89
N GLN A 286 -23.06 20.03 -2.69
CA GLN A 286 -23.44 19.44 -1.41
C GLN A 286 -22.44 18.37 -0.95
N ARG A 287 -22.10 17.44 -1.84
CA ARG A 287 -21.19 16.34 -1.50
C ARG A 287 -19.77 16.82 -1.23
N THR A 288 -19.23 17.65 -2.12
CA THR A 288 -17.85 18.12 -1.98
C THR A 288 -17.69 19.01 -0.75
N GLN A 289 -18.68 19.83 -0.41
CA GLN A 289 -18.63 20.65 0.81
C GLN A 289 -18.59 19.80 2.08
N PHE A 290 -19.40 18.74 2.14
CA PHE A 290 -19.35 17.78 3.25
C PHE A 290 -17.98 17.11 3.35
N ASP A 291 -17.43 16.62 2.23
CA ASP A 291 -16.09 16.01 2.21
C ASP A 291 -15.00 17.00 2.66
N LEU A 292 -15.10 18.28 2.27
CA LEU A 292 -14.18 19.35 2.71
C LEU A 292 -14.27 19.66 4.21
N GLU A 293 -15.46 19.60 4.81
CA GLU A 293 -15.65 19.77 6.26
C GLU A 293 -15.00 18.60 7.02
N MET A 294 -15.24 17.36 6.56
CA MET A 294 -14.65 16.16 7.14
C MET A 294 -13.12 16.18 7.07
N LEU A 295 -12.55 16.57 5.92
CA LEU A 295 -11.09 16.71 5.77
C LEU A 295 -10.51 17.73 6.76
N ARG A 296 -11.18 18.86 7.00
CA ARG A 296 -10.69 19.89 7.94
C ARG A 296 -10.74 19.46 9.40
N GLU A 297 -11.83 18.82 9.80
CA GLU A 297 -12.07 18.46 11.20
C GLU A 297 -11.35 17.18 11.62
N LEU A 298 -11.35 16.16 10.75
CA LEU A 298 -10.84 14.82 11.08
C LEU A 298 -9.55 14.47 10.36
N GLY A 299 -9.14 15.25 9.37
CA GLY A 299 -8.00 14.92 8.52
C GLY A 299 -8.29 13.83 7.48
N PHE A 300 -9.54 13.35 7.40
CA PHE A 300 -9.97 12.26 6.54
C PHE A 300 -11.44 12.39 6.13
N CYS A 301 -11.80 11.86 4.96
CA CYS A 301 -13.18 11.72 4.51
C CYS A 301 -13.40 10.37 3.80
N ASN A 302 -14.65 9.91 3.74
CA ASN A 302 -14.98 8.69 3.02
C ASN A 302 -14.80 8.91 1.51
N GLY A 303 -13.98 8.06 0.89
CA GLY A 303 -13.64 8.23 -0.53
C GLY A 303 -12.51 9.23 -0.76
N ILE A 304 -11.63 9.44 0.23
CA ILE A 304 -10.48 10.34 0.14
C ILE A 304 -9.60 10.08 -1.10
N GLU A 305 -9.59 8.85 -1.62
CA GLU A 305 -8.87 8.49 -2.84
C GLU A 305 -9.27 9.31 -4.07
N ASN A 306 -10.51 9.84 -4.10
CA ASN A 306 -11.00 10.72 -5.17
C ASN A 306 -10.35 12.12 -5.16
N TYR A 307 -9.62 12.44 -4.10
CA TYR A 307 -8.85 13.67 -3.94
C TYR A 307 -7.33 13.43 -3.98
N SER A 308 -6.90 12.19 -4.25
CA SER A 308 -5.50 11.76 -4.15
C SER A 308 -4.54 12.66 -4.93
N ARG A 309 -4.85 13.03 -6.18
CA ARG A 309 -4.04 13.96 -6.98
C ARG A 309 -3.75 15.26 -6.23
N ILE A 310 -4.78 15.87 -5.66
CA ILE A 310 -4.68 17.16 -4.98
C ILE A 310 -3.93 17.00 -3.66
N LEU A 311 -4.25 15.96 -2.88
CA LEU A 311 -3.58 15.63 -1.61
C LEU A 311 -2.08 15.38 -1.81
N ASP A 312 -1.72 14.70 -2.89
CA ASP A 312 -0.32 14.45 -3.24
C ASP A 312 0.39 15.69 -3.77
N GLY A 313 -0.35 16.67 -4.30
CA GLY A 313 0.22 17.85 -4.97
C GLY A 313 0.71 17.55 -6.39
N ARG A 314 0.12 16.51 -7.01
CA ARG A 314 0.40 16.11 -8.39
C ARG A 314 -0.24 17.08 -9.39
N GLN A 315 0.31 17.17 -10.60
CA GLN A 315 -0.30 17.94 -11.69
C GLN A 315 -1.50 17.19 -12.29
N ALA A 316 -2.38 17.93 -12.99
CA ALA A 316 -3.50 17.31 -13.71
C ALA A 316 -2.97 16.34 -14.78
N GLY A 317 -3.52 15.12 -14.80
CA GLY A 317 -3.10 14.06 -15.72
C GLY A 317 -1.85 13.28 -15.30
N ASP A 318 -1.18 13.64 -14.21
CA ASP A 318 -0.16 12.77 -13.62
C ASP A 318 -0.82 11.45 -13.18
N ARG A 319 -0.09 10.32 -13.30
CA ARG A 319 -0.58 9.05 -12.75
C ARG A 319 -0.50 9.03 -11.22
N PRO A 320 -1.37 8.26 -10.53
CA PRO A 320 -1.21 8.02 -9.10
C PRO A 320 0.07 7.23 -8.81
N TYR A 321 0.56 7.36 -7.58
CA TYR A 321 1.54 6.43 -7.04
C TYR A 321 0.88 5.05 -6.87
N CYS A 322 1.64 3.98 -7.06
CA CYS A 322 1.19 2.61 -6.85
C CYS A 322 2.31 1.78 -6.22
N LEU A 323 2.09 0.47 -6.02
CA LEU A 323 3.09 -0.38 -5.37
C LEU A 323 4.44 -0.37 -6.12
N LEU A 324 4.42 -0.23 -7.45
CA LEU A 324 5.64 -0.19 -8.25
C LEU A 324 6.55 0.98 -7.86
N ASP A 325 6.00 2.09 -7.37
CA ASP A 325 6.78 3.27 -6.94
C ASP A 325 7.45 3.08 -5.58
N TYR A 326 7.10 2.02 -4.84
CA TYR A 326 7.73 1.67 -3.57
C TYR A 326 8.97 0.78 -3.77
N TYR A 327 9.18 0.25 -4.98
CA TYR A 327 10.35 -0.53 -5.30
C TYR A 327 11.55 0.38 -5.63
N PRO A 328 12.78 -0.07 -5.36
CA PRO A 328 13.97 0.56 -5.93
C PRO A 328 13.99 0.35 -7.45
N ASP A 329 14.70 1.23 -8.16
CA ASP A 329 14.76 1.28 -9.63
C ASP A 329 15.22 -0.03 -10.30
N ASP A 330 15.94 -0.89 -9.59
CA ASP A 330 16.54 -2.12 -10.11
C ASP A 330 15.71 -3.39 -9.85
N PHE A 331 14.47 -3.26 -9.37
CA PHE A 331 13.61 -4.41 -9.12
C PHE A 331 13.30 -5.25 -10.38
N VAL A 332 12.96 -6.52 -10.18
CA VAL A 332 12.52 -7.43 -11.25
C VAL A 332 11.03 -7.72 -11.12
N CYS A 333 10.34 -7.84 -12.26
CA CYS A 333 8.91 -8.13 -12.30
C CYS A 333 8.65 -9.43 -13.08
N PHE A 334 8.03 -10.40 -12.40
CA PHE A 334 7.55 -11.64 -12.98
C PHE A 334 6.04 -11.56 -13.16
N ILE A 335 5.55 -11.84 -14.37
CA ILE A 335 4.12 -11.85 -14.66
C ILE A 335 3.70 -13.29 -14.90
N ASP A 336 3.08 -13.90 -13.89
CA ASP A 336 2.59 -15.27 -13.99
C ASP A 336 1.33 -15.33 -14.86
N GLU A 337 1.22 -16.40 -15.66
CA GLU A 337 0.18 -16.57 -16.68
C GLU A 337 -0.05 -15.29 -17.50
N SER A 338 1.04 -14.73 -18.07
CA SER A 338 1.05 -13.43 -18.75
C SER A 338 -0.03 -13.27 -19.83
N HIS A 339 -0.41 -14.37 -20.49
CA HIS A 339 -1.49 -14.41 -21.48
C HIS A 339 -2.88 -14.02 -20.92
N GLN A 340 -3.10 -14.15 -19.59
CA GLN A 340 -4.29 -13.66 -18.88
C GLN A 340 -4.00 -12.35 -18.14
N THR A 341 -2.85 -12.30 -17.45
CA THR A 341 -2.51 -11.20 -16.54
C THR A 341 -2.27 -9.88 -17.29
N VAL A 342 -1.63 -9.90 -18.46
CA VAL A 342 -1.36 -8.69 -19.25
C VAL A 342 -2.65 -8.06 -19.80
N PRO A 343 -3.58 -8.80 -20.45
CA PRO A 343 -4.88 -8.25 -20.82
C PRO A 343 -5.67 -7.68 -19.63
N GLN A 344 -5.65 -8.35 -18.48
CA GLN A 344 -6.33 -7.88 -17.28
C GLN A 344 -5.76 -6.53 -16.80
N ILE A 345 -4.43 -6.39 -16.73
CA ILE A 345 -3.75 -5.12 -16.40
C ILE A 345 -4.21 -4.01 -17.36
N GLY A 346 -4.22 -4.27 -18.66
CA GLY A 346 -4.64 -3.31 -19.67
C GLY A 346 -6.11 -2.88 -19.56
N GLY A 347 -6.98 -3.77 -19.07
CA GLY A 347 -8.41 -3.49 -18.89
C GLY A 347 -8.78 -2.68 -17.65
N MET A 348 -7.91 -2.63 -16.62
CA MET A 348 -8.25 -1.98 -15.34
C MET A 348 -8.50 -0.47 -15.49
N PHE A 349 -7.67 0.22 -16.27
CA PHE A 349 -7.78 1.68 -16.44
C PHE A 349 -9.06 2.09 -17.16
N GLU A 350 -9.38 1.45 -18.29
CA GLU A 350 -10.57 1.79 -19.09
C GLU A 350 -11.88 1.56 -18.31
N GLY A 351 -11.92 0.49 -17.51
CA GLY A 351 -13.05 0.21 -16.63
C GLY A 351 -13.23 1.28 -15.54
N ASP A 352 -12.15 1.66 -14.85
CA ASP A 352 -12.21 2.70 -13.81
C ASP A 352 -12.58 4.07 -14.40
N ARG A 353 -11.96 4.44 -15.53
CA ARG A 353 -12.20 5.71 -16.21
C ARG A 353 -13.63 5.85 -16.69
N SER A 354 -14.19 4.83 -17.34
CA SER A 354 -15.58 4.84 -17.81
C SER A 354 -16.58 5.03 -16.66
N ARG A 355 -16.35 4.34 -15.55
CA ARG A 355 -17.17 4.47 -14.33
C ARG A 355 -17.08 5.88 -13.74
N LYS A 356 -15.86 6.41 -13.57
CA LYS A 356 -15.64 7.74 -12.98
C LYS A 356 -16.10 8.88 -13.88
N GLN A 357 -15.93 8.76 -15.20
CA GLN A 357 -16.45 9.74 -16.16
C GLN A 357 -17.96 9.94 -15.97
N THR A 358 -18.71 8.85 -15.82
CA THR A 358 -20.14 8.90 -15.54
C THR A 358 -20.43 9.63 -14.22
N LEU A 359 -19.68 9.37 -13.15
CA LEU A 359 -19.83 10.10 -11.88
C LEU A 359 -19.56 11.61 -12.03
N VAL A 360 -18.55 11.99 -12.82
CA VAL A 360 -18.18 13.40 -13.06
C VAL A 360 -19.19 14.12 -13.95
N ASP A 361 -19.72 13.45 -14.96
CA ASP A 361 -20.69 14.01 -15.91
C ASP A 361 -22.03 14.34 -15.26
N TYR A 362 -22.38 13.55 -14.23
CA TYR A 362 -23.60 13.69 -13.44
C TYR A 362 -23.36 14.32 -12.06
N GLY A 363 -22.22 14.98 -11.83
CA GLY A 363 -21.99 15.80 -10.64
C GLY A 363 -21.92 15.04 -9.32
N PHE A 364 -21.50 13.77 -9.32
CA PHE A 364 -21.19 13.01 -8.09
C PHE A 364 -19.76 13.23 -7.61
N ARG A 365 -18.82 13.48 -8.53
CA ARG A 365 -17.40 13.71 -8.23
C ARG A 365 -16.81 14.84 -9.08
N LEU A 366 -15.73 15.43 -8.57
CA LEU A 366 -14.94 16.41 -9.31
C LEU A 366 -14.14 15.76 -10.43
N PRO A 367 -13.78 16.50 -11.50
CA PRO A 367 -12.90 16.01 -12.55
C PRO A 367 -11.60 15.38 -12.03
N SER A 368 -10.99 15.94 -10.98
CA SER A 368 -9.79 15.41 -10.34
C SER A 368 -9.91 13.96 -9.84
N ALA A 369 -11.12 13.43 -9.65
CA ALA A 369 -11.30 12.05 -9.23
C ALA A 369 -10.84 11.03 -10.29
N MET A 370 -10.73 11.46 -11.55
CA MET A 370 -10.27 10.64 -12.68
C MET A 370 -8.73 10.54 -12.77
N ASP A 371 -8.00 11.35 -12.00
CA ASP A 371 -6.53 11.49 -12.02
C ASP A 371 -5.81 10.71 -10.90
#